data_AF-A0A2M8A856-F1
#
_entry.id   AF-A0A2M8A856-F1
#
_cell.length_a   1.000
_cell.length_b   1.000
_cell.length_c   1.000
_cell.angle_alpha   90.00
_cell.angle_beta   90.00
_cell.angle_gamma   90.00
#
_symmetry.space_group_name_H-M   'P 1'
#
loop_
_entity.id
_entity.type
_entity.pdbx_description
1 polymer ?
#
loop_
_entity_poly.entity_id
_entity_poly.type
_entity_poly.pdbx_seq_one_letter_code
_entity_poly.pdbx_strand_id
1 'polypeptide(L)'
;MNKNIIPPVAIELIEQELNEKTFVRRTNKVDNEIYIVNYHNSPNVVREIGRLRELTFSLAGGGTGNELDLDELDVSENCYDQLIVYDRAAKIIASGYRFMDCSKVLNGDSDDIAISTRHY
;
A
#
# COMPACT_ATOMS: atom_id res chain seq x y z
N MET A 1 9.76 0.08 -20.77
CA MET A 1 9.62 -0.36 -19.37
C MET A 1 10.71 0.33 -18.56
N ASN A 2 10.32 0.96 -17.46
CA ASN A 2 11.24 1.76 -16.64
C ASN A 2 12.29 0.81 -16.02
N LYS A 3 13.56 1.02 -16.35
CA LYS A 3 14.65 0.04 -16.09
C LYS A 3 14.99 -0.11 -14.59
N ASN A 4 14.41 0.74 -13.75
CA ASN A 4 14.73 0.87 -12.34
C ASN A 4 13.72 0.20 -11.41
N ILE A 5 12.53 -0.22 -11.87
CA ILE A 5 11.50 -0.78 -10.96
C ILE A 5 12.00 -2.11 -10.39
N ILE A 6 11.89 -2.27 -9.07
CA ILE A 6 12.29 -3.51 -8.39
C ILE A 6 11.57 -4.75 -8.97
N PRO A 7 12.15 -5.95 -8.87
CA PRO A 7 11.41 -7.18 -9.20
C PRO A 7 10.19 -7.37 -8.28
N PRO A 8 9.17 -8.13 -8.73
CA PRO A 8 8.03 -8.49 -7.88
C PRO A 8 8.47 -9.15 -6.57
N VAL A 9 7.77 -8.81 -5.49
CA VAL A 9 7.95 -9.50 -4.21
C VAL A 9 7.48 -10.96 -4.33
N ALA A 10 8.18 -11.88 -3.67
CA ALA A 10 7.82 -13.29 -3.67
C ALA A 10 6.39 -13.49 -3.13
N ILE A 11 5.58 -14.26 -3.86
CA ILE A 11 4.16 -14.44 -3.55
C ILE A 11 3.98 -15.07 -2.16
N GLU A 12 4.89 -15.95 -1.76
CA GLU A 12 4.84 -16.62 -0.47
C GLU A 12 4.95 -15.61 0.69
N LEU A 13 5.74 -14.54 0.53
CA LEU A 13 5.88 -13.48 1.52
C LEU A 13 4.61 -12.61 1.57
N ILE A 14 4.02 -12.31 0.42
CA ILE A 14 2.75 -11.60 0.31
C ILE A 14 1.65 -12.41 1.03
N GLU A 15 1.50 -13.69 0.70
CA GLU A 15 0.44 -14.53 1.27
C GLU A 15 0.63 -14.82 2.77
N GLN A 16 1.86 -14.76 3.30
CA GLN A 16 2.13 -14.82 4.74
C GLN A 16 1.59 -13.59 5.49
N GLU A 17 1.68 -12.42 4.87
CA GLU A 17 1.22 -11.15 5.45
C GLU A 17 -0.29 -10.91 5.23
N LEU A 18 -0.86 -11.48 4.16
CA LEU A 18 -2.31 -11.51 3.90
C LEU A 18 -3.00 -12.65 4.67
N ASN A 19 -3.14 -12.45 5.98
CA ASN A 19 -3.66 -13.42 6.94
C ASN A 19 -4.89 -12.91 7.71
N GLU A 20 -5.39 -13.70 8.67
CA GLU A 20 -6.61 -13.39 9.43
C GLU A 20 -6.56 -12.05 10.18
N LYS A 21 -5.37 -11.55 10.55
CA LYS A 21 -5.23 -10.27 11.28
C LYS A 21 -5.37 -9.05 10.38
N THR A 22 -5.05 -9.19 9.10
CA THR A 22 -5.14 -8.12 8.10
C THR A 22 -6.40 -8.25 7.25
N PHE A 23 -7.07 -9.40 7.28
CA PHE A 23 -8.28 -9.69 6.53
C PHE A 23 -9.48 -8.87 7.02
N VAL A 24 -10.21 -8.29 6.08
CA VAL A 24 -11.43 -7.53 6.36
C VAL A 24 -12.67 -8.33 5.98
N ARG A 25 -12.75 -8.76 4.71
CA ARG A 25 -13.91 -9.45 4.14
C ARG A 25 -13.62 -9.94 2.72
N ARG A 26 -14.55 -10.72 2.17
CA ARG A 26 -14.60 -10.99 0.72
C ARG A 26 -15.49 -10.00 -0.04
N THR A 27 -15.22 -9.82 -1.32
CA THR A 27 -16.09 -9.07 -2.23
C THR A 27 -17.35 -9.87 -2.52
N ASN A 28 -18.47 -9.19 -2.76
CA ASN A 28 -19.74 -9.86 -3.08
C ASN A 28 -19.74 -10.52 -4.47
N LYS A 29 -18.80 -10.13 -5.33
CA LYS A 29 -18.64 -10.64 -6.70
C LYS A 29 -17.19 -11.06 -6.88
N VAL A 30 -16.97 -12.18 -7.57
CA VAL A 30 -15.64 -12.70 -7.94
C VAL A 30 -14.79 -13.22 -6.76
N ASP A 31 -15.35 -13.31 -5.54
CA ASP A 31 -14.72 -13.91 -4.35
C ASP A 31 -13.28 -13.40 -4.04
N ASN A 32 -12.98 -12.14 -4.38
CA ASN A 32 -11.71 -11.51 -4.03
C ASN A 32 -11.69 -11.17 -2.53
N GLU A 33 -10.50 -11.06 -1.97
CA GLU A 33 -10.29 -10.79 -0.56
C GLU A 33 -9.87 -9.33 -0.35
N ILE A 34 -10.39 -8.70 0.70
CA ILE A 34 -10.08 -7.33 1.09
C ILE A 34 -9.23 -7.36 2.35
N TYR A 35 -8.11 -6.64 2.32
CA TYR A 35 -7.17 -6.54 3.44
C TYR A 35 -6.88 -5.08 3.79
N ILE A 36 -6.63 -4.82 5.06
CA ILE A 36 -6.01 -3.57 5.53
C ILE A 36 -4.63 -3.92 6.06
N VAL A 37 -3.61 -3.29 5.49
CA VAL A 37 -2.20 -3.55 5.75
C VAL A 37 -1.44 -2.24 5.90
N ASN A 38 -0.33 -2.24 6.60
CA ASN A 38 0.60 -1.12 6.69
C ASN A 38 2.04 -1.62 6.83
N TYR A 39 3.00 -0.70 6.86
CA TYR A 39 4.42 -1.07 6.87
C TYR A 39 4.80 -1.93 8.07
N HIS A 40 4.15 -1.72 9.22
CA HIS A 40 4.47 -2.43 10.46
C HIS A 40 3.93 -3.86 10.49
N ASN A 41 2.76 -4.11 9.91
CA ASN A 41 2.14 -5.44 9.92
C ASN A 41 2.36 -6.26 8.65
N SER A 42 2.74 -5.63 7.54
CA SER A 42 2.88 -6.27 6.23
C SER A 42 3.89 -5.52 5.34
N PRO A 43 5.17 -5.48 5.72
CA PRO A 43 6.21 -4.74 5.00
C PRO A 43 6.44 -5.26 3.57
N ASN A 44 6.28 -6.56 3.30
CA ASN A 44 6.43 -7.11 1.96
C ASN A 44 5.26 -6.73 1.05
N VAL A 45 4.03 -6.71 1.58
CA VAL A 45 2.85 -6.24 0.86
C VAL A 45 2.97 -4.76 0.53
N VAL A 46 3.39 -3.92 1.49
CA VAL A 46 3.60 -2.48 1.25
C VAL A 46 4.70 -2.24 0.22
N ARG A 47 5.78 -3.03 0.25
CA ARG A 47 6.83 -2.99 -0.79
C ARG A 47 6.28 -3.35 -2.17
N GLU A 48 5.41 -4.35 -2.29
CA GLU A 48 4.78 -4.70 -3.56
C GLU A 48 3.81 -3.60 -4.04
N ILE A 49 3.06 -2.97 -3.13
CA ILE A 49 2.21 -1.81 -3.45
C ILE A 49 3.05 -0.68 -4.02
N GLY A 50 4.19 -0.33 -3.43
CA GLY A 50 5.07 0.73 -3.95
C GLY A 50 5.62 0.41 -5.34
N ARG A 51 5.91 -0.88 -5.62
CA ARG A 51 6.33 -1.34 -6.95
C ARG A 51 5.21 -1.19 -7.97
N LEU A 52 3.99 -1.58 -7.59
CA LEU A 52 2.80 -1.50 -8.44
C LEU A 52 2.41 -0.04 -8.72
N ARG A 53 2.49 0.84 -7.72
CA ARG A 53 2.27 2.28 -7.90
C ARG A 53 3.24 2.87 -8.91
N GLU A 54 4.54 2.62 -8.76
CA GLU A 54 5.55 3.11 -9.71
C GLU A 54 5.28 2.54 -11.11
N LEU A 55 4.97 1.24 -11.23
CA LEU A 55 4.63 0.62 -12.51
C LEU A 55 3.41 1.28 -13.18
N THR A 56 2.35 1.55 -12.42
CA THR A 56 1.12 2.14 -12.94
C THR A 56 1.32 3.60 -13.35
N PHE A 57 1.95 4.42 -12.51
CA PHE A 57 2.10 5.85 -12.77
C PHE A 57 3.24 6.16 -13.76
N SER A 58 4.32 5.36 -13.77
CA SER A 58 5.38 5.46 -14.80
C SER A 58 4.79 5.37 -16.22
N LEU A 59 3.83 4.47 -16.45
CA LEU A 59 3.21 4.29 -17.76
C LEU A 59 2.43 5.53 -18.23
N ALA A 60 1.92 6.33 -17.29
CA ALA A 60 1.19 7.56 -17.55
C ALA A 60 2.06 8.82 -17.49
N GLY A 61 3.38 8.68 -17.29
CA GLY A 61 4.31 9.80 -17.14
C GLY A 61 4.25 10.52 -15.79
N GLY A 62 3.56 9.94 -14.80
CA GLY A 62 3.42 10.48 -13.44
C GLY A 62 4.16 9.69 -12.36
N GLY A 63 5.00 8.72 -12.75
CA GLY A 63 5.83 7.95 -11.82
C GLY A 63 6.90 8.81 -11.16
N THR A 64 7.45 8.33 -10.06
CA THR A 64 8.52 9.03 -9.33
C THR A 64 9.86 8.94 -10.05
N GLY A 65 10.02 7.95 -10.95
CA GLY A 65 11.28 7.63 -11.62
C GLY A 65 12.23 6.80 -10.76
N ASN A 66 11.85 6.51 -9.51
CA ASN A 66 12.59 5.67 -8.59
C ASN A 66 12.28 4.18 -8.81
N GLU A 67 12.97 3.32 -8.06
CA GLU A 67 12.71 1.88 -8.10
C GLU A 67 11.38 1.47 -7.45
N LEU A 68 10.84 2.36 -6.61
CA LEU A 68 9.69 2.16 -5.76
C LEU A 68 8.98 3.50 -5.50
N ASP A 69 7.66 3.52 -5.58
CA ASP A 69 6.84 4.65 -5.16
C ASP A 69 6.33 4.42 -3.74
N LEU A 70 7.21 4.67 -2.75
CA LEU A 70 6.87 4.83 -1.33
C LEU A 70 7.50 6.11 -0.81
N ASP A 71 6.77 6.84 0.03
CA ASP A 71 7.27 8.04 0.71
C ASP A 71 7.49 7.80 2.23
N GLU A 72 7.96 8.82 2.95
CA GLU A 72 8.18 8.73 4.40
C GLU A 72 6.90 8.40 5.17
N LEU A 73 5.74 8.85 4.67
CA LEU A 73 4.45 8.59 5.30
C LEU A 73 3.97 7.16 5.08
N ASP A 74 4.54 6.43 4.12
CA ASP A 74 4.24 5.01 3.92
C ASP A 74 5.05 4.11 4.88
N VAL A 75 6.13 4.59 5.51
CA VAL A 75 7.04 3.79 6.36
C VAL A 75 7.27 4.32 7.77
N SER A 76 6.73 5.50 8.10
CA SER A 76 6.85 6.12 9.43
C SER A 76 6.11 5.36 10.54
N GLU A 77 6.31 5.77 11.79
CA GLU A 77 5.57 5.24 12.95
C GLU A 77 4.05 5.37 12.74
N ASN A 78 3.58 6.54 12.29
CA ASN A 78 2.19 6.79 11.92
C ASN A 78 1.98 6.61 10.41
N CYS A 79 2.37 5.45 9.88
CA CYS A 79 2.25 5.20 8.45
C CYS A 79 0.80 5.09 7.97
N TYR A 80 0.60 5.32 6.68
CA TYR A 80 -0.67 5.07 6.03
C TYR A 80 -1.07 3.60 6.09
N ASP A 81 -2.34 3.36 6.40
CA ASP A 81 -2.99 2.09 6.12
C ASP A 81 -3.32 2.00 4.62
N GLN A 82 -3.20 0.80 4.08
CA GLN A 82 -3.47 0.47 2.69
C GLN A 82 -4.63 -0.52 2.65
N LEU A 83 -5.75 -0.11 2.08
CA LEU A 83 -6.90 -0.97 1.80
C LEU A 83 -6.70 -1.60 0.42
N ILE A 84 -6.48 -2.90 0.35
CA ILE A 84 -6.22 -3.60 -0.90
C ILE A 84 -7.26 -4.67 -1.23
N VAL A 85 -7.43 -4.94 -2.52
CA VAL A 85 -8.18 -6.09 -3.03
C VAL A 85 -7.17 -7.08 -3.61
N TYR A 86 -7.18 -8.30 -3.08
CA TYR A 86 -6.32 -9.40 -3.50
C TYR A 86 -7.15 -10.47 -4.22
N ASP A 87 -6.71 -10.84 -5.43
CA ASP A 87 -7.24 -11.97 -6.17
C ASP A 87 -6.38 -13.19 -5.85
N ARG A 88 -6.90 -14.11 -5.05
CA ARG A 88 -6.23 -15.36 -4.65
C ARG A 88 -5.95 -16.29 -5.83
N ALA A 89 -6.82 -16.32 -6.83
CA ALA A 89 -6.67 -17.20 -7.98
C ALA A 89 -5.55 -16.72 -8.90
N ALA A 90 -5.51 -15.41 -9.16
CA ALA A 90 -4.47 -14.79 -9.96
C ALA A 90 -3.18 -14.49 -9.18
N LYS A 91 -3.24 -14.49 -7.84
CA LYS A 91 -2.14 -14.14 -6.92
C LYS A 91 -1.64 -12.72 -7.12
N ILE A 92 -2.56 -11.77 -7.33
CA ILE A 92 -2.26 -10.37 -7.60
C ILE A 92 -3.00 -9.43 -6.66
N ILE A 93 -2.37 -8.30 -6.34
CA ILE A 93 -3.05 -7.14 -5.78
C ILE A 93 -3.74 -6.42 -6.95
N ALA A 94 -5.06 -6.51 -7.01
CA ALA A 94 -5.85 -6.00 -8.13
C ALA A 94 -6.09 -4.48 -8.06
N SER A 95 -6.19 -3.95 -6.84
CA SER A 95 -6.41 -2.52 -6.59
C SER A 95 -6.09 -2.17 -5.14
N GLY A 96 -5.88 -0.89 -4.85
CA GLY A 96 -5.77 -0.42 -3.47
C GLY A 96 -6.00 1.08 -3.31
N TYR A 97 -6.20 1.48 -2.06
CA TYR A 97 -6.26 2.85 -1.60
C TYR A 97 -5.36 3.04 -0.38
N ARG A 98 -4.73 4.21 -0.31
CA ARG A 98 -4.04 4.73 0.86
C ARG A 98 -5.02 5.52 1.73
N PHE A 99 -5.06 5.28 3.04
CA PHE A 99 -5.89 6.04 3.97
C PHE A 99 -5.24 6.15 5.35
N MET A 100 -5.63 7.17 6.10
CA MET A 100 -5.13 7.43 7.45
C MET A 100 -6.29 7.77 8.36
N ASP A 101 -6.28 7.19 9.55
CA ASP A 101 -7.22 7.55 10.60
C ASP A 101 -6.79 8.89 11.22
N CYS A 102 -7.50 9.96 10.89
CA CYS A 102 -7.20 11.30 11.38
C CYS A 102 -7.17 11.35 12.92
N SER A 103 -7.95 10.51 13.63
CA SER A 103 -7.92 10.51 15.09
C SER A 103 -6.57 10.05 15.68
N LYS A 104 -5.77 9.30 14.93
CA LYS A 104 -4.42 8.84 15.35
C LYS A 104 -3.34 9.88 15.13
N VAL A 105 -3.56 10.81 14.19
CA VAL A 105 -2.55 11.82 13.79
C VAL A 105 -2.88 13.23 14.27
N LEU A 106 -4.13 13.49 14.63
CA LEU A 106 -4.56 14.75 15.25
C LEU A 106 -4.29 14.70 16.77
N ASN A 107 -3.05 14.94 17.18
CA ASN A 107 -2.67 15.06 18.59
C ASN A 107 -2.61 16.53 19.05
N GLY A 108 -3.76 17.10 19.44
CA GLY A 108 -3.86 18.46 20.00
C GLY A 108 -3.66 19.59 18.98
N ASP A 109 -3.37 20.80 19.46
CA ASP A 109 -3.15 22.02 18.64
C ASP A 109 -1.79 22.04 17.91
N SER A 110 -1.14 20.87 17.74
CA SER A 110 0.12 20.79 16.99
C SER A 110 -0.18 20.92 15.50
N ASP A 111 0.37 21.97 14.88
CA ASP A 111 0.35 22.12 13.43
C ASP A 111 1.13 21.00 12.70
N ASP A 112 1.87 20.16 13.43
CA ASP A 112 2.74 19.15 12.84
C ASP A 112 2.04 17.82 12.51
N ILE A 113 1.10 17.89 11.55
CA ILE A 113 0.33 16.74 11.08
C ILE A 113 1.02 16.12 9.85
N ALA A 114 1.43 14.86 9.97
CA ALA A 114 2.11 14.10 8.92
C ALA A 114 1.10 13.47 7.92
N ILE A 115 0.49 14.31 7.07
CA ILE A 115 -0.45 13.89 6.01
C ILE A 115 -0.08 14.48 4.66
N SER A 116 -0.43 13.78 3.57
CA SER A 116 0.03 14.15 2.22
C SER A 116 -0.61 15.43 1.69
N THR A 117 -1.79 15.80 2.20
CA THR A 117 -2.50 17.03 1.81
C THR A 117 -1.87 18.30 2.37
N ARG A 118 -0.88 18.20 3.27
CA ARG A 118 -0.15 19.36 3.78
C ARG A 118 0.97 19.82 2.85
N HIS A 119 1.45 18.96 1.97
CA HIS A 119 2.54 19.26 1.04
C HIS A 119 2.06 19.80 -0.33
N TYR A 120 0.83 20.34 -0.39
CA TYR A 120 0.23 20.96 -1.56
C TYR A 120 0.07 22.48 -1.41
#